data_AF-A0A1N7ELV2-F1
#
_entry.id   AF-A0A1N7ELV2-F1
#
_cell.length_a   1.000
_cell.length_b   1.000
_cell.length_c   1.000
_cell.angle_alpha   90.00
_cell.angle_beta   90.00
_cell.angle_gamma   90.00
#
_symmetry.space_group_name_H-M   'P 1'
#
loop_
_entity.id
_entity.type
_entity.pdbx_description
1 polymer ?
#
loop_
_entity_poly.entity_id
_entity_poly.type
_entity_poly.pdbx_seq_one_letter_code
_entity_poly.pdbx_strand_id
1 'polypeptide(L)'
;MTTNPHSTSRRKLLATSGSIALIGAAGCLGDDDDGDNSDEDNGGNGDETTESTMTLLVEGVGGHDHNDGHDEHNDGHDDHDDGHDDHDDGHDDHDDGHDDHDDGHDDHDDGHDDHGVDIDHACGHMDYDESESLTAGSSAEDAPTISETHQPYEVTIEGEEGYVGFESDEDGTFAFFTDVEGTLEALDGHTEHEESGVDGCDGIEAYHVVDIHEGTTVLRLASTA
;
A
#
# COMPACT_ATOMS: atom_id res chain seq x y z
N MET A 1 40.45 -0.70 2.15
CA MET A 1 39.82 0.61 2.42
C MET A 1 39.04 0.96 1.18
N THR A 2 37.82 0.43 1.12
CA THR A 2 36.93 0.56 -0.03
C THR A 2 35.83 1.51 0.40
N THR A 3 35.80 2.71 -0.16
CA THR A 3 34.83 3.75 0.16
C THR A 3 33.54 3.45 -0.58
N ASN A 4 32.49 3.08 0.15
CA ASN A 4 31.13 2.99 -0.38
C ASN A 4 30.63 4.38 -0.81
N PRO A 5 29.95 4.49 -1.96
CA PRO A 5 29.28 5.73 -2.34
C PRO A 5 28.04 5.96 -1.47
N HIS A 6 27.85 7.22 -1.09
CA HIS A 6 26.78 7.69 -0.22
C HIS A 6 25.38 7.45 -0.80
N SER A 7 24.47 7.01 0.08
CA SER A 7 23.02 7.05 -0.08
C SER A 7 22.56 8.45 -0.50
N THR A 8 21.87 8.52 -1.63
CA THR A 8 21.22 9.73 -2.13
C THR A 8 19.88 9.92 -1.42
N SER A 9 19.89 10.73 -0.36
CA SER A 9 18.69 11.31 0.24
C SER A 9 17.86 12.02 -0.83
N ARG A 10 16.74 11.43 -1.22
CA ARG A 10 15.75 12.07 -2.08
C ARG A 10 14.91 12.98 -1.20
N ARG A 11 15.18 14.28 -1.31
CA ARG A 11 14.38 15.32 -0.68
C ARG A 11 13.06 15.40 -1.45
N LYS A 12 11.97 14.78 -0.96
CA LYS A 12 10.60 14.98 -1.46
C LYS A 12 10.33 16.49 -1.40
N LEU A 13 10.34 17.14 -2.56
CA LEU A 13 9.92 18.53 -2.73
C LEU A 13 8.41 18.49 -2.94
N LEU A 14 7.63 18.86 -1.92
CA LEU A 14 6.22 19.15 -2.08
C LEU A 14 6.08 20.28 -3.11
N ALA A 15 5.76 19.92 -4.35
CA ALA A 15 5.48 20.85 -5.41
C ALA A 15 4.01 21.26 -5.30
N THR A 16 3.73 22.22 -4.43
CA THR A 16 2.44 22.92 -4.35
C THR A 16 2.20 23.63 -5.69
N SER A 17 1.50 22.96 -6.59
CA SER A 17 1.25 23.43 -7.95
C SER A 17 0.02 24.32 -7.97
N GLY A 18 0.17 25.54 -7.44
CA GLY A 18 -0.86 26.59 -7.51
C GLY A 18 -1.10 27.03 -8.95
N SER A 19 -2.12 26.47 -9.60
CA SER A 19 -2.55 26.85 -10.94
C SER A 19 -3.62 27.96 -10.87
N ILE A 20 -3.19 29.22 -10.83
CA ILE A 20 -4.09 30.37 -10.97
C ILE A 20 -4.37 30.60 -12.46
N ALA A 21 -5.48 30.07 -12.96
CA ALA A 21 -6.01 30.41 -14.28
C ALA A 21 -6.97 31.62 -14.18
N LEU A 22 -6.41 32.83 -14.16
CA LEU A 22 -7.16 34.08 -14.35
C LEU A 22 -7.47 34.28 -15.84
N ILE A 23 -8.69 33.94 -16.27
CA ILE A 23 -9.24 34.38 -17.56
C ILE A 23 -10.38 35.36 -17.29
N GLY A 24 -10.01 36.64 -17.24
CA GLY A 24 -10.95 37.75 -17.26
C GLY A 24 -11.56 37.92 -18.65
N ALA A 25 -12.86 37.65 -18.78
CA ALA A 25 -13.66 38.06 -19.93
C ALA A 25 -14.37 39.37 -19.59
N ALA A 26 -13.87 40.48 -20.14
CA ALA A 26 -14.49 41.79 -20.06
C ALA A 26 -15.77 41.83 -20.92
N GLY A 27 -16.93 41.97 -20.26
CA GLY A 27 -18.20 42.33 -20.87
C GLY A 27 -18.63 43.71 -20.42
N CYS A 28 -18.35 44.73 -21.22
CA CYS A 28 -18.85 46.09 -21.04
C CYS A 28 -20.34 46.16 -21.42
N LEU A 29 -21.22 46.64 -20.53
CA LEU A 29 -22.36 47.51 -20.87
C LEU A 29 -23.11 47.97 -19.61
N GLY A 30 -23.31 49.28 -19.45
CA GLY A 30 -24.47 49.83 -18.73
C GLY A 30 -24.20 50.92 -17.69
N ASP A 31 -24.52 52.15 -18.10
CA ASP A 31 -24.72 53.42 -17.38
C ASP A 31 -25.17 53.38 -15.90
N ASP A 32 -24.54 54.27 -15.12
CA ASP A 32 -25.07 55.23 -14.13
C ASP A 32 -26.23 54.80 -13.20
N ASP A 33 -25.93 54.65 -11.89
CA ASP A 33 -26.80 55.15 -10.81
C ASP A 33 -25.98 55.37 -9.52
N ASP A 34 -25.89 56.63 -9.09
CA ASP A 34 -25.29 57.09 -7.83
C ASP A 34 -26.16 56.64 -6.64
N GLY A 35 -25.73 55.60 -5.93
CA GLY A 35 -26.45 55.07 -4.77
C GLY A 35 -25.53 54.48 -3.71
N ASP A 36 -25.04 55.37 -2.84
CA ASP A 36 -24.65 55.15 -1.44
C ASP A 36 -24.96 53.73 -0.92
N ASN A 37 -23.95 52.87 -0.83
CA ASN A 37 -23.99 51.67 -0.01
C ASN A 37 -22.58 51.36 0.49
N SER A 38 -22.48 51.43 1.80
CA SER A 38 -21.41 50.96 2.68
C SER A 38 -20.49 49.90 2.08
N ASP A 39 -19.20 50.20 2.13
CA ASP A 39 -18.08 49.29 1.98
C ASP A 39 -18.20 48.10 2.96
N GLU A 40 -19.01 47.11 2.61
CA GLU A 40 -18.94 45.78 3.18
C GLU A 40 -17.92 45.01 2.33
N ASP A 41 -16.65 45.20 2.70
CA ASP A 41 -15.54 44.27 2.39
C ASP A 41 -15.95 42.89 2.92
N ASN A 42 -16.79 42.18 2.17
CA ASN A 42 -17.02 40.76 2.35
C ASN A 42 -15.80 40.06 1.77
N GLY A 43 -14.69 40.15 2.52
CA GLY A 43 -13.49 39.39 2.29
C GLY A 43 -13.90 37.94 2.21
N GLY A 44 -13.94 37.41 0.99
CA GLY A 44 -14.19 36.02 0.76
C GLY A 44 -13.15 35.25 1.54
N ASN A 45 -13.57 34.62 2.63
CA ASN A 45 -12.97 33.37 3.06
C ASN A 45 -13.16 32.44 1.86
N GLY A 46 -12.20 32.51 0.92
CA GLY A 46 -11.93 31.41 0.03
C GLY A 46 -11.62 30.27 0.96
N ASP A 47 -12.62 29.41 1.11
CA ASP A 47 -12.48 28.10 1.69
C ASP A 47 -11.46 27.39 0.81
N GLU A 48 -10.18 27.58 1.12
CA GLU A 48 -9.10 26.86 0.46
C GLU A 48 -9.24 25.44 0.93
N THR A 49 -9.95 24.65 0.13
CA THR A 49 -10.08 23.21 0.31
C THR A 49 -8.68 22.66 0.42
N THR A 50 -8.33 22.19 1.62
CA THR A 50 -7.01 21.64 1.87
C THR A 50 -6.96 20.29 1.17
N GLU A 51 -6.15 20.17 0.14
CA GLU A 51 -5.90 18.89 -0.51
C GLU A 51 -4.68 18.24 0.15
N SER A 52 -4.83 16.97 0.53
CA SER A 52 -3.75 16.15 1.09
C SER A 52 -3.62 14.87 0.28
N THR A 53 -2.41 14.34 0.16
CA THR A 53 -2.13 13.08 -0.55
C THR A 53 -1.43 12.12 0.39
N MET A 54 -1.79 10.84 0.32
CA MET A 54 -1.11 9.76 1.04
C MET A 54 -1.11 8.49 0.19
N THR A 55 -0.17 7.59 0.45
CA THR A 55 -0.16 6.26 -0.14
C THR A 55 -0.92 5.29 0.74
N LEU A 56 -1.82 4.49 0.15
CA LEU A 56 -2.53 3.40 0.80
C LEU A 56 -2.14 2.08 0.12
N LEU A 57 -1.71 1.10 0.90
CA LEU A 57 -1.45 -0.27 0.45
C LEU A 57 -2.30 -1.24 1.26
N VAL A 58 -2.82 -2.28 0.61
CA VAL A 58 -3.60 -3.34 1.26
C VAL A 58 -2.92 -4.69 1.06
N GLU A 59 -2.61 -5.37 2.15
CA GLU A 59 -2.04 -6.72 2.15
C GLU A 59 -2.99 -7.69 2.87
N GLY A 60 -3.05 -8.93 2.40
CA GLY A 60 -3.72 -9.98 3.16
C GLY A 60 -2.87 -10.40 4.36
N VAL A 61 -3.46 -10.49 5.55
CA VAL A 61 -2.76 -10.97 6.76
C VAL A 61 -3.00 -12.47 6.87
N GLY A 62 -2.11 -13.22 6.23
CA GLY A 62 -2.20 -14.67 6.11
C GLY A 62 -1.09 -15.34 6.91
N GLY A 63 -1.44 -15.93 8.05
CA GLY A 63 -0.59 -16.89 8.73
C GLY A 63 -0.39 -18.14 7.86
N HIS A 64 0.61 -18.11 6.99
CA HIS A 64 1.26 -19.29 6.44
C HIS A 64 0.33 -20.36 5.85
N ASP A 65 -0.62 -19.98 5.00
CA ASP A 65 -1.09 -20.92 3.99
C ASP A 65 -0.14 -20.79 2.81
N HIS A 66 0.90 -21.64 2.83
CA HIS A 66 1.76 -21.94 1.70
C HIS A 66 0.91 -22.31 0.48
N ASN A 67 0.44 -21.29 -0.23
CA ASN A 67 -0.04 -21.41 -1.57
C ASN A 67 0.65 -20.36 -2.43
N ASP A 68 1.95 -20.12 -2.13
CA ASP A 68 2.90 -19.81 -3.18
C ASP A 68 2.66 -20.83 -4.29
N GLY A 69 2.24 -20.30 -5.43
CA GLY A 69 2.22 -21.06 -6.66
C GLY A 69 3.59 -21.70 -6.83
N HIS A 70 3.67 -23.00 -6.58
CA HIS A 70 4.56 -23.85 -7.34
C HIS A 70 4.05 -23.84 -8.77
N ASP A 71 4.34 -22.73 -9.46
CA ASP A 71 4.38 -22.65 -10.90
C ASP A 71 5.23 -23.83 -11.40
N GLU A 72 4.52 -24.78 -12.00
CA GLU A 72 4.95 -25.57 -13.15
C GLU A 72 6.42 -26.04 -13.19
N HIS A 73 6.75 -27.03 -12.35
CA HIS A 73 7.68 -28.08 -12.79
C HIS A 73 6.92 -29.38 -13.02
N ASN A 74 6.07 -29.36 -14.05
CA ASN A 74 5.72 -30.59 -14.78
C ASN A 74 6.90 -30.92 -15.72
N ASP A 75 8.10 -31.05 -15.15
CA ASP A 75 9.19 -31.71 -15.83
C ASP A 75 8.87 -33.20 -15.81
N GLY A 76 8.29 -33.64 -16.91
CA GLY A 76 8.00 -35.03 -17.18
C GLY A 76 9.22 -35.87 -16.91
N HIS A 77 9.18 -36.62 -15.82
CA HIS A 77 9.92 -37.86 -15.76
C HIS A 77 9.13 -38.85 -16.61
N ASP A 78 9.54 -38.93 -17.87
CA ASP A 78 9.26 -40.08 -18.73
C ASP A 78 9.64 -41.34 -17.95
N ASP A 79 8.62 -42.08 -17.49
CA ASP A 79 8.79 -43.43 -16.97
C ASP A 79 9.37 -44.31 -18.08
N HIS A 80 10.70 -44.39 -18.10
CA HIS A 80 11.42 -45.43 -18.81
C HIS A 80 11.16 -46.77 -18.12
N ASP A 81 10.07 -47.40 -18.53
CA ASP A 81 9.74 -48.79 -18.24
C ASP A 81 10.60 -49.71 -19.12
N ASP A 82 11.91 -49.70 -18.89
CA ASP A 82 12.86 -50.65 -19.48
C ASP A 82 13.45 -51.49 -18.34
N GLY A 83 12.82 -52.64 -18.11
CA GLY A 83 13.13 -53.52 -17.00
C GLY A 83 14.55 -54.07 -17.01
N HIS A 84 15.04 -54.42 -15.83
CA HIS A 84 16.07 -55.44 -15.70
C HIS A 84 15.92 -56.26 -14.41
N ASP A 85 16.19 -57.54 -14.65
CA ASP A 85 16.21 -58.72 -13.80
C ASP A 85 16.85 -58.58 -12.42
N ASP A 86 16.35 -59.45 -11.54
CA ASP A 86 16.87 -59.82 -10.22
C ASP A 86 18.40 -59.89 -10.16
N HIS A 87 19.01 -59.14 -9.22
CA HIS A 87 20.25 -59.56 -8.56
C HIS A 87 20.35 -59.00 -7.13
N ASP A 88 20.05 -59.88 -6.17
CA ASP A 88 20.68 -59.90 -4.86
C ASP A 88 22.20 -60.10 -5.06
N ASP A 89 23.02 -59.22 -4.45
CA ASP A 89 24.30 -59.53 -3.78
C ASP A 89 25.23 -58.29 -3.79
N GLY A 90 25.65 -57.85 -2.60
CA GLY A 90 26.95 -57.20 -2.42
C GLY A 90 26.93 -55.78 -1.89
N HIS A 91 27.25 -55.66 -0.59
CA HIS A 91 27.81 -54.45 0.00
C HIS A 91 29.07 -54.01 -0.76
N ASP A 92 29.25 -52.70 -0.97
CA ASP A 92 30.55 -52.04 -0.86
C ASP A 92 30.34 -50.58 -0.44
N ASP A 93 31.00 -50.24 0.67
CA ASP A 93 31.08 -48.90 1.25
C ASP A 93 31.79 -47.95 0.28
N HIS A 94 31.14 -46.83 -0.07
CA HIS A 94 31.82 -45.65 -0.62
C HIS A 94 31.43 -44.41 0.18
N ASP A 95 32.20 -44.18 1.25
CA ASP A 95 32.51 -42.85 1.76
C ASP A 95 33.34 -42.12 0.70
N ASP A 96 32.68 -41.32 -0.12
CA ASP A 96 33.32 -40.26 -0.90
C ASP A 96 32.45 -39.01 -0.77
N GLY A 97 32.69 -38.30 0.32
CA GLY A 97 32.11 -36.98 0.55
C GLY A 97 32.57 -36.00 -0.50
N HIS A 98 31.67 -35.12 -0.91
CA HIS A 98 32.02 -33.81 -1.44
C HIS A 98 30.89 -32.82 -1.18
N ASP A 99 31.26 -31.87 -0.33
CA ASP A 99 30.89 -30.46 -0.34
C ASP A 99 29.43 -30.13 -0.01
N ASP A 100 29.24 -29.91 1.29
CA ASP A 100 28.25 -29.01 1.87
C ASP A 100 28.25 -27.68 1.09
N HIS A 101 27.40 -27.57 0.07
CA HIS A 101 26.92 -26.29 -0.39
C HIS A 101 25.79 -25.83 0.56
N ASP A 102 26.17 -25.55 1.81
CA ASP A 102 25.52 -24.53 2.63
C ASP A 102 25.96 -23.16 2.08
N ASP A 103 25.61 -22.88 0.81
CA ASP A 103 25.68 -21.53 0.28
C ASP A 103 24.37 -20.86 0.66
N GLY A 104 24.50 -20.00 1.66
CA GLY A 104 23.40 -19.35 2.35
C GLY A 104 22.51 -18.51 1.45
N HIS A 105 21.23 -18.56 1.76
CA HIS A 105 20.37 -17.40 1.76
C HIS A 105 19.92 -17.28 3.21
N ASP A 106 20.70 -16.49 3.94
CA ASP A 106 20.28 -15.17 4.39
C ASP A 106 19.25 -15.38 5.50
N ASP A 107 19.71 -15.11 6.72
CA ASP A 107 18.88 -14.96 7.90
C ASP A 107 17.70 -14.04 7.52
N HIS A 108 16.58 -14.62 7.11
CA HIS A 108 15.29 -13.98 7.28
C HIS A 108 15.13 -13.96 8.79
N ASP A 109 15.63 -12.87 9.38
CA ASP A 109 15.34 -12.48 10.73
C ASP A 109 13.84 -12.71 10.88
N ASP A 110 13.48 -13.67 11.71
CA ASP A 110 12.11 -13.94 12.14
C ASP A 110 11.66 -12.68 12.92
N GLY A 111 11.42 -11.60 12.16
CA GLY A 111 10.71 -10.41 12.56
C GLY A 111 9.32 -10.86 12.91
N HIS A 112 9.19 -11.37 14.13
CA HIS A 112 7.95 -11.74 14.77
C HIS A 112 7.09 -10.49 14.91
N ASP A 113 6.47 -10.05 13.84
CA ASP A 113 5.28 -9.24 13.91
C ASP A 113 4.20 -10.15 14.49
N ASP A 114 3.85 -9.89 15.75
CA ASP A 114 2.91 -10.65 16.60
C ASP A 114 1.49 -10.76 15.97
N HIS A 115 1.30 -10.16 14.80
CA HIS A 115 0.07 -10.04 14.03
C HIS A 115 0.12 -10.73 12.67
N GLY A 116 1.23 -11.39 12.29
CA GLY A 116 1.35 -12.13 11.03
C GLY A 116 1.40 -11.23 9.78
N VAL A 117 1.80 -9.99 9.95
CA VAL A 117 1.98 -8.99 8.90
C VAL A 117 3.43 -9.04 8.44
N ASP A 118 3.69 -9.24 7.14
CA ASP A 118 5.04 -9.18 6.58
C ASP A 118 5.39 -7.73 6.23
N ILE A 119 5.93 -7.00 7.20
CA ILE A 119 6.25 -5.57 7.03
C ILE A 119 7.30 -5.39 5.93
N ASP A 120 8.33 -6.25 5.87
CA ASP A 120 9.38 -6.18 4.84
C ASP A 120 8.80 -6.35 3.42
N HIS A 121 7.82 -7.24 3.27
CA HIS A 121 7.08 -7.42 2.01
C HIS A 121 6.30 -6.16 1.62
N ALA A 122 5.50 -5.61 2.55
CA ALA A 122 4.73 -4.39 2.31
C ALA A 122 5.64 -3.20 1.97
N CYS A 123 6.80 -3.09 2.62
CA CYS A 123 7.81 -2.09 2.32
C CYS A 123 8.34 -2.19 0.89
N GLY A 124 8.50 -3.41 0.39
CA GLY A 124 8.87 -3.65 -1.00
C GLY A 124 7.90 -2.96 -1.97
N HIS A 125 6.60 -3.16 -1.77
CA HIS A 125 5.57 -2.51 -2.58
C HIS A 125 5.60 -0.98 -2.44
N MET A 126 5.70 -0.46 -1.21
CA MET A 126 5.71 0.99 -0.96
C MET A 126 6.91 1.71 -1.60
N ASP A 127 8.09 1.06 -1.64
CA ASP A 127 9.32 1.68 -2.15
C ASP A 127 9.54 1.51 -3.65
N TYR A 128 9.12 0.36 -4.21
CA TYR A 128 9.52 -0.04 -5.56
C TYR A 128 8.38 -0.05 -6.57
N ASP A 129 7.13 -0.22 -6.13
CA ASP A 129 6.01 -0.29 -7.05
C ASP A 129 5.47 1.09 -7.41
N GLU A 130 4.86 1.18 -8.59
CA GLU A 130 4.24 2.42 -9.04
C GLU A 130 2.86 2.57 -8.40
N SER A 131 2.63 3.70 -7.73
CA SER A 131 1.36 3.99 -7.11
C SER A 131 0.31 4.40 -8.14
N GLU A 132 -0.90 3.84 -8.05
CA GLU A 132 -2.04 4.28 -8.87
C GLU A 132 -2.76 5.47 -8.22
N SER A 133 -3.06 6.50 -9.01
CA SER A 133 -3.76 7.69 -8.49
C SER A 133 -5.22 7.37 -8.18
N LEU A 134 -5.66 7.70 -6.96
CA LEU A 134 -7.04 7.53 -6.50
C LEU A 134 -7.54 8.82 -5.83
N THR A 135 -8.75 9.27 -6.14
CA THR A 135 -9.37 10.40 -5.43
C THR A 135 -10.38 9.86 -4.44
N ALA A 136 -10.17 10.09 -3.15
CA ALA A 136 -11.07 9.63 -2.10
C ALA A 136 -12.45 10.29 -2.23
N GLY A 137 -13.50 9.53 -1.91
CA GLY A 137 -14.86 10.06 -1.84
C GLY A 137 -15.00 11.02 -0.66
N SER A 138 -15.91 11.99 -0.79
CA SER A 138 -16.24 12.92 0.32
C SER A 138 -17.16 12.32 1.38
N SER A 139 -17.68 11.11 1.14
CA SER A 139 -18.54 10.35 2.05
C SER A 139 -18.46 8.86 1.74
N ALA A 140 -18.89 8.02 2.69
CA ALA A 140 -18.92 6.57 2.50
C ALA A 140 -19.77 6.11 1.30
N GLU A 141 -20.82 6.85 0.92
CA GLU A 141 -21.70 6.50 -0.21
C GLU A 141 -21.06 6.80 -1.58
N ASP A 142 -20.05 7.67 -1.60
CA ASP A 142 -19.33 8.14 -2.80
C ASP A 142 -17.88 7.62 -2.84
N ALA A 143 -17.52 6.74 -1.91
CA ALA A 143 -16.18 6.18 -1.83
C ALA A 143 -15.88 5.35 -3.10
N PRO A 144 -14.75 5.60 -3.79
CA PRO A 144 -14.31 4.70 -4.85
C PRO A 144 -13.91 3.37 -4.24
N THR A 145 -14.08 2.28 -5.01
CA THR A 145 -13.75 0.93 -4.57
C THR A 145 -12.46 0.45 -5.22
N ILE A 146 -11.57 -0.12 -4.42
CA ILE A 146 -10.39 -0.89 -4.82
C ILE A 146 -10.55 -2.35 -4.36
N SER A 147 -9.88 -3.28 -5.02
CA SER A 147 -9.93 -4.72 -4.68
C SER A 147 -8.58 -5.43 -4.83
N GLU A 148 -7.57 -4.76 -5.39
CA GLU A 148 -6.25 -5.34 -5.58
C GLU A 148 -5.44 -5.20 -4.29
N THR A 149 -4.88 -6.32 -3.83
CA THR A 149 -3.85 -6.34 -2.80
C THR A 149 -2.48 -6.12 -3.44
N HIS A 150 -1.46 -5.71 -2.69
CA HIS A 150 -0.10 -5.47 -3.19
C HIS A 150 0.05 -4.29 -4.17
N GLN A 151 -1.04 -3.55 -4.44
CA GLN A 151 -1.02 -2.35 -5.28
C GLN A 151 -1.04 -1.10 -4.40
N PRO A 152 0.03 -0.27 -4.39
CA PRO A 152 -0.03 1.03 -3.72
C PRO A 152 -0.95 2.00 -4.48
N TYR A 153 -1.75 2.76 -3.74
CA TYR A 153 -2.62 3.81 -4.27
C TYR A 153 -2.20 5.18 -3.72
N GLU A 154 -1.93 6.15 -4.59
CA GLU A 154 -1.75 7.56 -4.20
C GLU A 154 -3.14 8.20 -4.04
N VAL A 155 -3.64 8.19 -2.81
CA VAL A 155 -4.97 8.68 -2.44
C VAL A 155 -4.94 10.19 -2.20
N THR A 156 -5.68 10.95 -3.01
CA THR A 156 -5.93 12.38 -2.83
C THR A 156 -7.21 12.58 -2.01
N ILE A 157 -7.10 13.31 -0.91
CA ILE A 157 -8.19 13.68 0.00
C ILE A 157 -8.47 15.17 -0.16
N GLU A 158 -9.71 15.51 -0.53
CA GLU A 158 -10.21 16.88 -0.60
C GLU A 158 -10.90 17.24 0.73
N GLY A 159 -10.25 18.04 1.58
CA GLY A 159 -10.78 18.46 2.88
C GLY A 159 -10.06 17.80 4.06
N GLU A 160 -10.79 17.60 5.17
CA GLU A 160 -10.23 17.06 6.42
C GLU A 160 -10.20 15.52 6.44
N GLU A 161 -11.06 14.86 5.67
CA GLU A 161 -11.21 13.41 5.63
C GLU A 161 -11.66 12.93 4.25
N GLY A 162 -11.33 11.69 3.90
CA GLY A 162 -11.72 11.03 2.66
C GLY A 162 -12.13 9.58 2.91
N TYR A 163 -12.85 8.99 1.95
CA TYR A 163 -13.38 7.63 2.05
C TYR A 163 -12.94 6.78 0.87
N VAL A 164 -12.53 5.54 1.12
CA VAL A 164 -12.16 4.55 0.10
C VAL A 164 -12.79 3.21 0.48
N GLY A 165 -13.46 2.55 -0.45
CA GLY A 165 -13.96 1.19 -0.27
C GLY A 165 -12.91 0.16 -0.66
N PHE A 166 -12.74 -0.89 0.14
CA PHE A 166 -12.00 -2.09 -0.21
C PHE A 166 -12.98 -3.25 -0.39
N GLU A 167 -13.01 -3.87 -1.57
CA GLU A 167 -13.85 -5.02 -1.88
C GLU A 167 -13.03 -6.31 -1.80
N SER A 168 -13.54 -7.28 -1.03
CA SER A 168 -12.99 -8.64 -0.93
C SER A 168 -14.06 -9.66 -1.32
N ASP A 169 -13.65 -10.67 -2.07
CA ASP A 169 -14.49 -11.81 -2.44
C ASP A 169 -14.59 -12.87 -1.32
N GLU A 170 -13.89 -12.66 -0.20
CA GLU A 170 -13.89 -13.57 0.96
C GLU A 170 -13.77 -12.85 2.30
N ASP A 171 -14.25 -13.49 3.36
CA ASP A 171 -13.96 -13.08 4.73
C ASP A 171 -12.46 -13.27 5.01
N GLY A 172 -11.79 -12.26 5.56
CA GLY A 172 -10.35 -12.34 5.83
C GLY A 172 -9.83 -11.19 6.69
N THR A 173 -8.59 -11.32 7.10
CA THR A 173 -7.86 -10.28 7.83
C THR A 173 -6.94 -9.55 6.85
N PHE A 174 -6.99 -8.23 6.80
CA PHE A 174 -6.19 -7.40 5.90
C PHE A 174 -5.43 -6.33 6.68
N ALA A 175 -4.20 -6.05 6.27
CA ALA A 175 -3.37 -4.98 6.78
C ALA A 175 -3.41 -3.80 5.80
N PHE A 176 -3.75 -2.62 6.30
CA PHE A 176 -3.83 -1.37 5.55
C PHE A 176 -2.67 -0.47 5.99
N PHE A 177 -1.74 -0.20 5.08
CA PHE A 177 -0.53 0.58 5.37
C PHE A 177 -0.62 1.98 4.77
N THR A 178 -0.04 2.96 5.47
CA THR A 178 -0.01 4.36 5.02
C THR A 178 1.37 5.00 5.18
N ASP A 179 1.75 5.89 4.25
CA ASP A 179 3.01 6.67 4.30
C ASP A 179 2.89 7.98 5.09
N VAL A 180 1.77 8.19 5.76
CA VAL A 180 1.52 9.34 6.63
C VAL A 180 1.00 8.86 7.99
N GLU A 181 1.41 9.57 9.04
CA GLU A 181 0.71 9.49 10.31
C GLU A 181 -0.69 10.10 10.12
N GLY A 182 -1.73 9.36 10.52
CA GLY A 182 -3.12 9.74 10.31
C GLY A 182 -4.07 8.79 11.03
N THR A 183 -5.37 9.00 10.84
CA THR A 183 -6.37 8.03 11.31
C THR A 183 -6.94 7.28 10.12
N LEU A 184 -6.76 5.96 10.11
CA LEU A 184 -7.52 5.05 9.26
C LEU A 184 -8.56 4.33 10.14
N GLU A 185 -9.83 4.43 9.77
CA GLU A 185 -10.93 3.81 10.48
C GLU A 185 -11.75 2.98 9.50
N ALA A 186 -11.82 1.66 9.71
CA ALA A 186 -12.76 0.81 8.99
C ALA A 186 -14.18 1.03 9.55
N LEU A 187 -15.09 1.53 8.71
CA LEU A 187 -16.48 1.80 9.09
C LEU A 187 -17.33 0.53 9.21
N ASP A 188 -16.91 -0.51 8.49
CA ASP A 188 -17.44 -1.86 8.55
C ASP A 188 -16.26 -2.80 8.82
N GLY A 189 -16.46 -3.82 9.66
CA GLY A 189 -15.37 -4.72 10.11
C GLY A 189 -14.89 -4.48 11.55
N HIS A 190 -13.84 -5.21 11.94
CA HIS A 190 -13.25 -5.14 13.27
C HIS A 190 -11.75 -4.89 13.18
N THR A 191 -11.28 -3.75 13.68
CA THR A 191 -9.85 -3.48 13.83
C THR A 191 -9.29 -4.32 14.97
N GLU A 192 -8.40 -5.24 14.62
CA GLU A 192 -7.68 -6.12 15.54
C GLU A 192 -6.42 -5.44 16.08
N HIS A 193 -5.71 -4.70 15.23
CA HIS A 193 -4.44 -4.05 15.58
C HIS A 193 -4.28 -2.70 14.87
N GLU A 194 -3.58 -1.79 15.53
CA GLU A 194 -3.18 -0.48 15.01
C GLU A 194 -1.77 -0.19 15.53
N GLU A 195 -0.90 0.23 14.62
CA GLU A 195 0.47 0.61 14.95
C GLU A 195 0.91 1.82 14.15
N SER A 196 1.69 2.68 14.81
CA SER A 196 2.28 3.88 14.23
C SER A 196 3.77 3.95 14.57
N GLY A 197 4.54 4.55 13.67
CA GLY A 197 6.00 4.62 13.74
C GLY A 197 6.67 3.28 13.47
N VAL A 198 6.34 2.66 12.33
CA VAL A 198 6.90 1.37 11.91
C VAL A 198 8.40 1.49 11.69
N ASP A 199 9.19 0.88 12.57
CA ASP A 199 10.64 0.84 12.44
C ASP A 199 11.05 -0.07 11.28
N GLY A 200 12.03 0.35 10.47
CA GLY A 200 12.58 -0.46 9.38
C GLY A 200 12.07 -0.10 7.99
N CYS A 201 11.04 0.73 7.89
CA CYS A 201 10.40 1.10 6.63
C CYS A 201 10.16 2.60 6.49
N ASP A 202 11.02 3.31 5.76
CA ASP A 202 10.83 4.76 5.54
C ASP A 202 9.57 5.09 4.72
N GLY A 203 8.93 4.08 4.09
CA GLY A 203 7.71 4.21 3.30
C GLY A 203 6.41 3.98 4.08
N ILE A 204 6.47 3.50 5.32
CA ILE A 204 5.30 3.16 6.13
C ILE A 204 5.38 3.87 7.46
N GLU A 205 4.42 4.76 7.72
CA GLU A 205 4.31 5.50 8.98
C GLU A 205 3.30 4.83 9.91
N ALA A 206 2.27 4.17 9.38
CA ALA A 206 1.26 3.47 10.17
C ALA A 206 0.64 2.28 9.41
N TYR A 207 0.10 1.33 10.17
CA TYR A 207 -0.75 0.29 9.60
C TYR A 207 -1.86 -0.15 10.55
N HIS A 208 -2.93 -0.68 9.96
CA HIS A 208 -4.10 -1.19 10.68
C HIS A 208 -4.43 -2.60 10.18
N VAL A 209 -4.59 -3.54 11.11
CA VAL A 209 -5.06 -4.89 10.81
C VAL A 209 -6.56 -4.96 11.09
N VAL A 210 -7.34 -5.29 10.06
CA VAL A 210 -8.79 -5.28 10.11
C VAL A 210 -9.34 -6.60 9.58
N ASP A 211 -10.20 -7.22 10.39
CA ASP A 211 -11.06 -8.31 9.94
C ASP A 211 -12.22 -7.74 9.13
N ILE A 212 -12.32 -8.17 7.87
CA ILE A 212 -13.39 -7.77 6.96
C ILE A 212 -14.21 -8.98 6.53
N HIS A 213 -15.46 -8.71 6.20
CA HIS A 213 -16.36 -9.70 5.61
C HIS A 213 -16.33 -9.65 4.08
N GLU A 214 -16.78 -10.72 3.43
CA GLU A 214 -17.05 -10.73 1.99
C GLU A 214 -17.93 -9.51 1.61
N GLY A 215 -17.49 -8.74 0.61
CA GLY A 215 -18.11 -7.50 0.16
C GLY A 215 -17.21 -6.28 0.31
N THR A 216 -17.82 -5.10 0.37
CA THR A 216 -17.09 -3.82 0.45
C THR A 216 -17.02 -3.31 1.88
N THR A 217 -15.81 -3.16 2.40
CA THR A 217 -15.51 -2.43 3.64
C THR A 217 -15.12 -0.99 3.31
N VAL A 218 -15.77 -0.01 3.92
CA VAL A 218 -15.41 1.41 3.71
C VAL A 218 -14.40 1.85 4.76
N LEU A 219 -13.27 2.38 4.29
CA LEU A 219 -12.23 3.00 5.09
C LEU A 219 -12.45 4.52 5.09
N ARG A 220 -12.41 5.11 6.28
CA ARG A 220 -12.35 6.55 6.49
C ARG A 220 -10.91 6.94 6.82
N LEU A 221 -10.39 7.90 6.08
CA LEU A 221 -8.99 8.30 6.07
C LEU A 221 -8.91 9.77 6.46
N ALA A 222 -8.08 10.11 7.44
CA ALA A 222 -7.81 11.51 7.78
C ALA A 222 -6.31 11.73 7.92
N SER A 223 -5.82 12.74 7.22
CA SER A 223 -4.42 13.17 7.32
C SER A 223 -4.29 14.17 8.46
N THR A 224 -3.37 13.91 9.40
CA THR A 224 -2.99 14.95 10.37
C THR A 224 -2.04 15.95 9.70
N ALA A 225 -2.62 17.00 9.12
CA ALA A 225 -1.89 18.12 8.51
C ALA A 225 -1.02 18.91 9.51
#